data_AF-A0A6P0SXH7-F1
#
_entry.id   AF-A0A6P0SXH7-F1
#
_cell.length_a   1.000
_cell.length_b   1.000
_cell.length_c   1.000
_cell.angle_alpha   90.00
_cell.angle_beta   90.00
_cell.angle_gamma   90.00
#
_symmetry.space_group_name_H-M   'P 1'
#
loop_
_entity.id
_entity.type
_entity.pdbx_description
1 polymer ?
#
loop_
_entity_poly.entity_id
_entity_poly.type
_entity_poly.pdbx_seq_one_letter_code
_entity_poly.pdbx_strand_id
1 'polypeptide(L)'
;NATLEAKDEKINSLSEELKYTRKQNTELLIITKTMADKETTQNNFYNPHFGGGYAGKDYKGDVINNHAPDKNLKEAAAEIQQLLNQLSQNNPTTTEIEKLTVVARAAEEIKNNPTLKSKVINALEAGGKEAFKEAIDHPVVNILMATIEGWRED
;
A
#
# COMPACT_ATOMS: atom_id res chain seq x y z
N ASN A 1 -43.97 -8.16 8.40
CA ASN A 1 -43.70 -6.80 7.89
C ASN A 1 -42.77 -6.00 8.77
N ALA A 2 -43.04 -5.77 10.06
CA ALA A 2 -42.21 -4.90 10.92
C ALA A 2 -40.70 -5.28 11.02
N THR A 3 -40.33 -6.56 10.89
CA THR A 3 -38.94 -7.03 10.92
C THR A 3 -38.17 -6.83 9.61
N LEU A 4 -38.87 -6.63 8.49
CA LEU A 4 -38.26 -6.29 7.20
C LEU A 4 -37.99 -4.79 7.13
N GLU A 5 -38.96 -3.96 7.54
CA GLU A 5 -38.78 -2.50 7.61
C GLU A 5 -37.61 -2.09 8.50
N ALA A 6 -37.47 -2.70 9.69
CA ALA A 6 -36.34 -2.42 10.57
C ALA A 6 -34.96 -2.82 9.99
N LYS A 7 -34.92 -3.81 9.09
CA LYS A 7 -33.69 -4.19 8.38
C LYS A 7 -33.37 -3.22 7.25
N ASP A 8 -34.39 -2.79 6.51
CA ASP A 8 -34.24 -1.83 5.42
C ASP A 8 -33.80 -0.45 5.93
N GLU A 9 -34.33 0.00 7.08
CA GLU A 9 -33.87 1.22 7.75
C GLU A 9 -32.41 1.14 8.17
N LYS A 10 -31.97 0.00 8.70
CA LYS A 10 -30.57 -0.20 9.11
C LYS A 10 -29.63 -0.24 7.91
N ILE A 11 -30.05 -0.84 6.79
CA ILE A 11 -29.30 -0.86 5.53
C ILE A 11 -29.15 0.55 4.97
N ASN A 12 -30.22 1.36 5.01
CA ASN A 12 -30.16 2.75 4.57
C ASN A 12 -29.24 3.59 5.45
N SER A 13 -29.33 3.44 6.78
CA SER A 13 -28.44 4.14 7.71
C SER A 13 -26.96 3.81 7.45
N LEU A 14 -26.63 2.53 7.28
CA LEU A 14 -25.26 2.10 6.98
C LEU A 14 -24.78 2.61 5.62
N SER A 15 -25.67 2.65 4.62
CA SER A 15 -25.34 3.14 3.28
C SER A 15 -25.03 4.64 3.27
N GLU A 16 -25.76 5.43 4.06
CA GLU A 16 -25.51 6.87 4.20
C GLU A 16 -24.20 7.16 4.96
N GLU A 17 -23.91 6.39 6.00
CA GLU A 17 -22.64 6.48 6.75
C GLU A 17 -21.43 6.15 5.85
N LEU A 18 -21.56 5.12 5.00
CA LEU A 18 -20.53 4.77 4.01
C LEU A 18 -20.33 5.88 2.97
N LYS A 19 -21.40 6.51 2.47
CA LYS A 19 -21.30 7.65 1.54
C LYS A 19 -20.61 8.84 2.19
N TYR A 20 -20.96 9.15 3.43
CA TYR A 20 -20.34 10.23 4.20
C TYR A 20 -18.84 9.98 4.39
N THR A 21 -18.47 8.77 4.82
CA THR A 21 -17.08 8.36 5.02
C THR A 21 -16.27 8.42 3.72
N ARG A 22 -16.84 7.94 2.61
CA ARG A 22 -16.19 8.04 1.29
C ARG A 22 -15.96 9.48 0.86
N LYS A 23 -16.94 10.36 1.07
CA LYS A 23 -16.81 11.79 0.76
C LYS A 23 -15.68 12.45 1.55
N GLN A 24 -15.60 12.19 2.86
CA GLN A 24 -14.53 12.71 3.71
C GLN A 24 -13.15 12.20 3.28
N ASN A 25 -13.03 10.92 2.89
CA ASN A 25 -11.78 10.38 2.38
C ASN A 25 -11.34 11.04 1.06
N THR A 26 -12.28 11.37 0.16
CA THR A 26 -11.97 12.11 -1.07
C THR A 26 -11.48 13.53 -0.77
N GLU A 27 -12.11 14.23 0.18
CA GLU A 27 -11.68 15.57 0.61
C GLU A 27 -10.27 15.55 1.22
N LEU A 28 -9.97 14.55 2.05
CA LEU A 28 -8.64 14.34 2.60
C LEU A 28 -7.59 14.09 1.51
N LEU A 29 -7.88 13.24 0.52
CA LEU A 29 -6.97 12.98 -0.60
C LEU A 29 -6.65 14.26 -1.40
N ILE A 30 -7.65 15.10 -1.62
CA ILE A 30 -7.48 16.39 -2.29
C ILE A 30 -6.59 17.33 -1.46
N ILE A 31 -6.80 17.38 -0.14
CA ILE A 31 -5.99 18.20 0.77
C ILE A 31 -4.53 17.70 0.78
N THR A 32 -4.29 16.39 0.87
CA THR A 32 -2.94 15.82 0.86
C THR A 32 -2.22 16.11 -0.45
N LYS A 33 -2.90 15.99 -1.60
CA LYS A 33 -2.33 16.39 -2.90
C LYS A 33 -2.01 17.88 -2.94
N THR A 34 -2.91 18.72 -2.45
CA THR A 34 -2.72 20.19 -2.40
C THR A 34 -1.56 20.59 -1.47
N MET A 35 -1.35 19.86 -0.37
CA MET A 35 -0.22 20.07 0.54
C MET A 35 1.08 19.55 -0.06
N ALA A 36 1.08 18.37 -0.69
CA ALA A 36 2.24 17.81 -1.39
C ALA A 36 2.70 18.74 -2.52
N ASP A 37 1.78 19.32 -3.29
CA ASP A 37 2.11 20.29 -4.34
C ASP A 37 2.68 21.59 -3.74
N LYS A 38 2.24 22.00 -2.55
CA LYS A 38 2.77 23.19 -1.84
C LYS A 38 4.14 22.97 -1.19
N GLU A 39 4.49 21.75 -0.78
CA GLU A 39 5.79 21.42 -0.18
C GLU A 39 6.93 21.25 -1.20
N THR A 40 6.65 21.31 -2.51
CA THR A 40 7.72 21.29 -3.54
C THR A 40 8.54 22.59 -3.65
N THR A 41 8.30 23.57 -2.78
CA THR A 41 9.14 24.78 -2.69
C THR A 41 10.30 24.57 -1.72
N GLN A 42 11.45 24.18 -2.29
CA GLN A 42 12.81 24.22 -1.73
C GLN A 42 13.08 23.43 -0.43
N ASN A 43 13.41 22.14 -0.60
CA ASN A 43 14.40 21.50 0.28
C ASN A 43 15.55 20.98 -0.58
N ASN A 44 16.59 21.78 -0.63
CA ASN A 44 17.87 21.47 -1.26
C ASN A 44 18.63 20.50 -0.35
N PHE A 45 18.32 19.20 -0.44
CA PHE A 45 19.11 18.17 0.24
C PHE A 45 20.41 17.96 -0.51
N TYR A 46 21.43 18.73 -0.14
CA TYR A 46 22.81 18.45 -0.46
C TYR A 46 23.18 17.05 0.09
N ASN A 47 23.19 16.07 -0.81
CA ASN A 47 24.07 14.90 -0.83
C ASN A 47 24.11 14.00 0.43
N PRO A 48 23.19 13.01 0.58
CA PRO A 48 23.56 11.78 1.25
C PRO A 48 24.44 10.98 0.29
N HIS A 49 25.72 10.83 0.63
CA HIS A 49 26.62 9.88 -0.02
C HIS A 49 26.06 8.46 0.16
N PHE A 50 25.23 8.00 -0.77
CA PHE A 50 24.97 6.58 -0.96
C PHE A 50 26.11 6.02 -1.80
N GLY A 51 27.00 5.29 -1.14
CA GLY A 51 28.13 4.63 -1.80
C GLY A 51 27.66 3.60 -2.81
N GLY A 52 28.08 3.75 -4.06
CA GLY A 52 27.86 2.76 -5.10
C GLY A 52 28.06 3.28 -6.53
N GLY A 53 29.31 3.54 -6.92
CA GLY A 53 29.85 3.38 -8.28
C GLY A 53 29.11 3.97 -9.49
N TYR A 54 29.73 4.98 -10.10
CA TYR A 54 29.42 5.43 -11.46
C TYR A 54 29.52 4.29 -12.49
N ALA A 55 28.47 4.07 -13.26
CA ALA A 55 28.56 3.50 -14.60
C ALA A 55 27.41 4.07 -15.45
N GLY A 56 27.69 5.11 -16.22
CA GLY A 56 26.78 5.52 -17.29
C GLY A 56 26.86 4.52 -18.43
N LYS A 57 25.73 3.96 -18.86
CA LYS A 57 25.46 3.43 -20.21
C LYS A 57 23.93 3.45 -20.48
N ASP A 58 23.55 4.25 -21.46
CA ASP A 58 22.43 4.09 -22.41
C ASP A 58 21.15 3.37 -21.98
N TYR A 59 20.08 4.16 -21.85
CA TYR A 59 18.70 3.70 -21.67
C TYR A 59 18.15 3.02 -22.92
N LYS A 60 18.31 1.70 -23.04
CA LYS A 60 17.42 0.86 -23.86
C LYS A 60 17.36 -0.55 -23.29
N GLY A 61 16.25 -0.85 -22.61
CA GLY A 61 15.78 -2.21 -22.34
C GLY A 61 16.53 -2.95 -21.24
N ASP A 62 15.75 -3.44 -20.28
CA ASP A 62 16.13 -4.47 -19.32
C ASP A 62 17.13 -4.06 -18.23
N VAL A 63 16.63 -3.29 -17.25
CA VAL A 63 17.29 -3.20 -15.94
C VAL A 63 16.93 -4.47 -15.17
N ILE A 64 17.61 -5.58 -15.48
CA ILE A 64 17.72 -6.69 -14.55
C ILE A 64 18.64 -6.22 -13.43
N ASN A 65 18.07 -5.50 -12.48
CA ASN A 65 18.76 -5.13 -11.26
C ASN A 65 19.06 -6.43 -10.50
N ASN A 66 20.29 -6.92 -10.65
CA ASN A 66 20.87 -8.05 -9.93
C ASN A 66 21.06 -7.69 -8.45
N HIS A 67 19.96 -7.40 -7.75
CA HIS A 67 19.91 -7.38 -6.30
C HIS A 67 19.63 -8.81 -5.86
N ALA A 68 20.49 -9.35 -5.00
CA ALA A 68 20.30 -10.68 -4.45
C ALA A 68 18.84 -10.83 -3.94
N PRO A 69 18.17 -11.97 -4.19
CA PRO A 69 16.78 -12.23 -3.79
C PRO A 69 16.43 -11.74 -2.38
N ASP A 70 17.33 -11.98 -1.43
CA ASP A 70 17.17 -11.62 -0.02
C ASP A 70 17.12 -10.10 0.24
N LYS A 71 17.82 -9.30 -0.57
CA LYS A 71 17.84 -7.84 -0.44
C LYS A 71 16.51 -7.25 -0.90
N ASN A 72 16.01 -7.69 -2.06
CA ASN A 72 14.72 -7.24 -2.59
C ASN A 72 13.56 -7.63 -1.67
N LEU A 73 13.60 -8.85 -1.10
CA LEU A 73 12.59 -9.30 -0.14
C LEU A 73 12.56 -8.43 1.11
N LYS A 74 13.72 -8.20 1.75
CA LYS A 74 13.80 -7.40 2.99
C LYS A 74 13.38 -5.96 2.78
N GLU A 75 13.81 -5.34 1.68
CA GLU A 75 13.47 -3.95 1.36
C GLU A 75 11.96 -3.81 1.08
N ALA A 76 11.40 -4.68 0.24
CA ALA A 76 9.97 -4.67 -0.06
C ALA A 76 9.11 -4.96 1.18
N ALA A 77 9.50 -5.93 2.00
CA ALA A 77 8.79 -6.25 3.24
C ALA A 77 8.82 -5.08 4.24
N ALA A 78 9.96 -4.41 4.39
CA ALA A 78 10.09 -3.24 5.26
C ALA A 78 9.21 -2.07 4.80
N GLU A 79 9.16 -1.80 3.49
CA GLU A 79 8.30 -0.74 2.94
C GLU A 79 6.81 -1.07 3.14
N ILE A 80 6.39 -2.32 2.96
CA ILE A 80 5.02 -2.76 3.24
C ILE A 80 4.70 -2.71 4.73
N GLN A 81 5.62 -3.12 5.60
CA GLN A 81 5.45 -3.01 7.05
C GLN A 81 5.20 -1.56 7.47
N GLN A 82 6.01 -0.64 6.96
CA GLN A 82 5.87 0.79 7.26
C GLN A 82 4.53 1.32 6.78
N LEU A 83 4.13 1.00 5.55
CA LEU A 83 2.83 1.39 5.00
C LEU A 83 1.67 0.87 5.85
N LEU A 84 1.68 -0.42 6.21
CA LEU A 84 0.64 -1.03 7.03
C LEU A 84 0.58 -0.41 8.43
N ASN A 85 1.73 -0.15 9.05
CA ASN A 85 1.80 0.52 10.34
C ASN A 85 1.21 1.94 10.26
N GLN A 86 1.56 2.72 9.23
CA GLN A 86 1.02 4.07 9.01
C GLN A 86 -0.50 4.06 8.84
N LEU A 87 -1.03 3.13 8.04
CA LEU A 87 -2.47 3.01 7.82
C LEU A 87 -3.24 2.56 9.06
N SER A 88 -2.60 1.74 9.90
CA SER A 88 -3.18 1.23 11.15
C SER A 88 -3.12 2.22 12.31
N GLN A 89 -2.31 3.28 12.25
CA GLN A 89 -2.32 4.34 13.27
C GLN A 89 -3.67 5.04 13.36
N ASN A 90 -4.35 5.20 12.22
CA ASN A 90 -5.64 5.91 12.13
C ASN A 90 -6.84 4.95 11.98
N ASN A 91 -6.59 3.64 11.81
CA ASN A 91 -7.61 2.62 11.69
C ASN A 91 -7.17 1.37 12.47
N PRO A 92 -7.70 1.13 13.69
CA PRO A 92 -7.39 -0.06 14.46
C PRO A 92 -7.73 -1.31 13.64
N THR A 93 -6.90 -2.35 13.63
CA THR A 93 -7.20 -3.58 12.86
C THR A 93 -8.01 -4.60 13.67
N THR A 94 -8.91 -4.11 14.52
CA THR A 94 -9.63 -4.92 15.53
C THR A 94 -10.83 -5.65 14.94
N THR A 95 -11.61 -4.96 14.11
CA THR A 95 -12.78 -5.49 13.41
C THR A 95 -12.44 -5.89 11.98
N GLU A 96 -13.26 -6.77 11.40
CA GLU A 96 -13.05 -7.22 10.01
C GLU A 96 -13.13 -6.06 9.01
N ILE A 97 -14.05 -5.10 9.23
CA ILE A 97 -14.21 -3.93 8.36
C ILE A 97 -12.97 -3.05 8.38
N GLU A 98 -12.38 -2.82 9.55
CA GLU A 98 -11.18 -2.00 9.65
C GLU A 98 -9.97 -2.70 8.99
N LYS A 99 -9.84 -4.02 9.17
CA LYS A 99 -8.79 -4.80 8.48
C LYS A 99 -8.91 -4.66 6.96
N LEU A 100 -10.12 -4.84 6.42
CA LEU A 100 -10.38 -4.69 4.99
C LEU A 100 -10.12 -3.25 4.50
N THR A 101 -10.40 -2.25 5.34
CA THR A 101 -10.11 -0.84 5.02
C THR A 101 -8.61 -0.58 4.92
N VAL A 102 -7.81 -1.09 5.87
CA VAL A 102 -6.35 -0.99 5.82
C VAL A 102 -5.78 -1.72 4.60
N VAL A 103 -6.29 -2.92 4.29
CA VAL A 103 -5.87 -3.68 3.11
C VAL A 103 -6.19 -2.94 1.81
N ALA A 104 -7.42 -2.43 1.66
CA ALA A 104 -7.82 -1.71 0.46
C ALA A 104 -6.95 -0.48 0.21
N ARG A 105 -6.65 0.29 1.27
CA ARG A 105 -5.75 1.46 1.17
C ARG A 105 -4.32 1.04 0.84
N ALA A 106 -3.78 0.03 1.50
CA ALA A 106 -2.44 -0.47 1.21
C ALA A 106 -2.33 -0.96 -0.24
N ALA A 107 -3.33 -1.70 -0.71
CA ALA A 107 -3.45 -2.17 -2.08
C ALA A 107 -3.45 -1.02 -3.10
N GLU A 108 -4.21 0.05 -2.85
CA GLU A 108 -4.21 1.25 -3.70
C GLU A 108 -2.85 1.97 -3.70
N GLU A 109 -2.23 2.17 -2.54
CA GLU A 109 -0.91 2.82 -2.42
C GLU A 109 0.18 2.04 -3.16
N ILE A 110 0.19 0.71 -3.04
CA ILE A 110 1.10 -0.15 -3.80
C ILE A 110 0.81 -0.04 -5.30
N LYS A 111 -0.46 -0.11 -5.72
CA LYS A 111 -0.83 -0.04 -7.14
C LYS A 111 -0.48 1.30 -7.77
N ASN A 112 -0.63 2.40 -7.03
CA ASN A 112 -0.36 3.77 -7.49
C ASN A 112 1.12 4.16 -7.41
N ASN A 113 1.97 3.35 -6.78
CA ASN A 113 3.42 3.54 -6.73
C ASN A 113 4.12 2.47 -7.58
N PRO A 114 4.48 2.77 -8.85
CA PRO A 114 5.11 1.79 -9.74
C PRO A 114 6.40 1.17 -9.20
N THR A 115 7.17 1.95 -8.42
CA THR A 115 8.43 1.47 -7.82
C THR A 115 8.14 0.45 -6.73
N LEU A 116 7.23 0.76 -5.81
CA LEU A 116 6.83 -0.15 -4.74
C LEU A 116 6.16 -1.41 -5.31
N LYS A 117 5.27 -1.25 -6.30
CA LYS A 117 4.65 -2.38 -7.00
C LYS A 117 5.68 -3.34 -7.57
N SER A 118 6.69 -2.82 -8.29
CA SER A 118 7.76 -3.64 -8.86
C SER A 118 8.57 -4.35 -7.79
N LYS A 119 8.94 -3.66 -6.70
CA LYS A 119 9.65 -4.27 -5.56
C LYS A 119 8.87 -5.42 -4.95
N VAL A 120 7.57 -5.24 -4.72
CA VAL A 120 6.70 -6.28 -4.15
C VAL A 120 6.59 -7.48 -5.08
N ILE A 121 6.37 -7.27 -6.38
CA ILE A 121 6.31 -8.36 -7.36
C ILE A 121 7.65 -9.12 -7.41
N ASN A 122 8.77 -8.40 -7.51
CA ASN A 122 10.10 -9.00 -7.56
C ASN A 122 10.42 -9.78 -6.27
N ALA A 123 10.03 -9.26 -5.11
CA ALA A 123 10.20 -9.94 -3.82
C ALA A 123 9.37 -11.24 -3.75
N LEU A 124 8.13 -11.21 -4.24
CA LEU A 124 7.27 -12.39 -4.32
C LEU A 124 7.82 -13.43 -5.31
N GLU A 125 8.43 -13.01 -6.40
CA GLU A 125 9.05 -13.89 -7.39
C GLU A 125 10.35 -14.52 -6.89
N ALA A 126 11.19 -13.73 -6.21
CA ALA A 126 12.51 -14.16 -5.79
C ALA A 126 12.51 -14.93 -4.46
N GLY A 127 11.68 -14.51 -3.50
CA GLY A 127 11.61 -15.11 -2.16
C GLY A 127 10.35 -15.94 -1.89
N GLY A 128 9.33 -15.83 -2.74
CA GLY A 128 8.06 -16.53 -2.55
C GLY A 128 7.13 -15.87 -1.54
N LYS A 129 5.84 -16.21 -1.63
CA LYS A 129 4.77 -15.65 -0.80
C LYS A 129 5.01 -15.82 0.71
N GLU A 130 5.43 -17.01 1.13
CA GLU A 130 5.55 -17.32 2.57
C GLU A 130 6.71 -16.56 3.21
N ALA A 131 7.88 -16.49 2.57
CA ALA A 131 8.99 -15.71 3.09
C ALA A 131 8.67 -14.20 3.14
N PHE A 132 7.90 -13.70 2.15
CA PHE A 132 7.45 -12.31 2.15
C PHE A 132 6.47 -12.02 3.30
N LYS A 133 5.54 -12.95 3.58
CA LYS A 133 4.62 -12.85 4.73
C LYS A 133 5.37 -12.87 6.06
N GLU A 134 6.31 -13.80 6.22
CA GLU A 134 7.10 -13.93 7.45
C GLU A 134 7.96 -12.69 7.74
N ALA A 135 8.35 -11.95 6.70
CA ALA A 135 9.08 -10.70 6.84
C ALA A 135 8.20 -9.50 7.25
N ILE A 136 6.87 -9.66 7.31
CA ILE A 136 5.91 -8.60 7.65
C ILE A 136 5.09 -9.03 8.87
N ASP A 137 5.33 -8.35 9.99
CA ASP A 137 4.60 -8.53 11.24
C ASP A 137 3.37 -7.60 11.29
N HIS A 138 2.29 -7.99 10.62
CA HIS A 138 1.04 -7.23 10.64
C HIS A 138 -0.21 -8.13 10.49
N PRO A 139 -1.29 -7.91 11.29
CA PRO A 139 -2.47 -8.79 11.30
C PRO A 139 -3.22 -8.89 9.96
N VAL A 140 -3.02 -7.93 9.06
CA VAL A 140 -3.68 -7.90 7.74
C VAL A 140 -2.83 -8.45 6.60
N VAL A 141 -1.59 -8.88 6.86
CA VAL A 141 -0.65 -9.31 5.80
C VAL A 141 -1.22 -10.43 4.94
N ASN A 142 -1.92 -11.39 5.56
CA ASN A 142 -2.52 -12.53 4.86
C ASN A 142 -3.58 -12.08 3.84
N ILE A 143 -4.40 -11.10 4.21
CA ILE A 143 -5.46 -10.55 3.36
C ILE A 143 -4.84 -9.68 2.26
N LEU A 144 -3.81 -8.90 2.59
CA LEU A 144 -3.06 -8.13 1.60
C LEU A 144 -2.45 -9.04 0.53
N MET A 145 -1.84 -10.16 0.91
CA MET A 145 -1.24 -11.08 -0.05
C MET A 145 -2.26 -11.67 -1.03
N ALA A 146 -3.43 -12.08 -0.54
CA ALA A 146 -4.51 -12.56 -1.41
C ALA A 146 -4.97 -11.47 -2.39
N THR A 147 -4.95 -10.19 -1.97
CA THR A 147 -5.29 -9.05 -2.82
C THR A 147 -4.25 -8.83 -3.93
N ILE A 148 -2.96 -8.92 -3.59
CA ILE A 148 -1.85 -8.71 -4.53
C ILE A 148 -1.77 -9.86 -5.56
N GLU A 149 -2.07 -11.09 -5.15
CA GLU A 149 -2.14 -12.24 -6.06
C GLU A 149 -3.17 -12.02 -7.17
N GLY A 150 -4.32 -11.41 -6.84
CA GLY A 150 -5.33 -11.05 -7.84
C GLY A 150 -4.83 -10.09 -8.92
N TRP A 151 -3.74 -9.34 -8.69
CA TRP A 151 -3.15 -8.47 -9.72
C TRP A 151 -2.22 -9.18 -10.70
N ARG A 152 -1.80 -10.42 -10.41
CA ARG A 152 -0.89 -11.19 -11.27
C ARG A 152 -1.65 -12.02 -12.31
N GLU A 153 -2.97 -12.12 -12.18
CA GLU A 153 -3.85 -12.81 -13.11
C GLU A 153 -4.46 -11.88 -14.19
N ASP A 154 -4.23 -10.56 -14.07
CA ASP A 154 -4.63 -9.51 -15.03
C ASP A 154 -3.46 -9.07 -15.93
#